data_AF-X0TT75-F1
#
_entry.id   AF-X0TT75-F1
#
_cell.length_a   1.000
_cell.length_b   1.000
_cell.length_c   1.000
_cell.angle_alpha   90.00
_cell.angle_beta   90.00
_cell.angle_gamma   90.00
#
_symmetry.space_group_name_H-M   'P 1'
#
loop_
_entity.id
_entity.type
_entity.pdbx_description
1 polymer ?
#
loop_
_entity_poly.entity_id
_entity_poly.type
_entity_poly.pdbx_seq_one_letter_code
_entity_poly.pdbx_strand_id
1 'polypeptide(L)'
;MLAELASAGELFEAGMLVCFGISWPIDILKSLRVRRTEGKSLAFMVIVLIGYALGLTSKFFKAGWSPGRLEVVTTLYALNFIFVAIDMALYVRFSRAEQVEPG
;
A
#
# COMPACT_ATOMS: atom_id res chain seq x y z
N MET A 1 22.15 -19.99 11.45
CA MET A 1 20.96 -20.62 10.83
C MET A 1 19.70 -19.78 11.02
N LEU A 2 19.23 -19.53 12.26
CA LEU A 2 18.01 -18.73 12.49
C LEU A 2 18.11 -17.26 12.04
N ALA A 3 19.27 -16.61 12.20
CA ALA A 3 19.51 -15.24 11.75
C ALA A 3 19.52 -15.11 10.21
N GLU A 4 20.06 -16.12 9.50
CA GLU A 4 20.09 -16.18 8.03
C GLU A 4 18.70 -16.39 7.42
N LEU A 5 17.84 -17.14 8.11
CA LEU A 5 16.44 -17.32 7.69
C LEU A 5 15.60 -16.06 7.95
N ALA A 6 15.88 -15.36 9.05
CA ALA A 6 15.23 -14.09 9.37
C ALA A 6 15.58 -13.01 8.32
N SER A 7 16.86 -12.90 7.93
CA SER A 7 17.30 -11.96 6.89
C SER A 7 16.77 -12.32 5.50
N ALA A 8 16.66 -13.61 5.17
CA ALA A 8 16.04 -14.05 3.92
C ALA A 8 14.54 -13.71 3.86
N GLY A 9 13.81 -13.92 4.97
CA GLY A 9 12.39 -13.57 5.07
C GLY A 9 12.13 -12.07 4.82
N GLU A 10 12.94 -11.21 5.44
CA GLU A 10 12.86 -9.76 5.24
C GLU A 10 13.20 -9.33 3.80
N LEU A 11 14.11 -10.03 3.13
CA LEU A 11 14.45 -9.75 1.73
C LEU A 11 13.27 -10.05 0.79
N PHE A 12 12.62 -11.20 0.96
CA PHE A 12 11.42 -11.53 0.17
C PHE A 12 10.24 -10.62 0.49
N GLU A 13 10.07 -10.26 1.76
CA GLU A 13 9.05 -9.30 2.20
C GLU A 13 9.30 -7.92 1.56
N ALA A 14 10.55 -7.42 1.59
CA ALA A 14 10.93 -6.17 0.93
C ALA A 14 10.68 -6.23 -0.58
N GLY A 15 11.10 -7.31 -1.25
CA GLY A 15 10.90 -7.48 -2.69
C GLY A 15 9.42 -7.47 -3.07
N MET A 16 8.59 -8.18 -2.31
CA MET A 16 7.13 -8.18 -2.50
C MET A 16 6.53 -6.78 -2.32
N LEU A 17 6.93 -6.04 -1.28
CA LEU A 17 6.46 -4.67 -1.03
C LEU A 17 6.93 -3.67 -2.08
N VAL A 18 8.10 -3.87 -2.69
CA VAL A 18 8.57 -3.05 -3.82
C VAL A 18 7.71 -3.29 -5.05
N CYS A 19 7.45 -4.56 -5.38
CA CYS A 19 6.59 -4.92 -6.51
C CYS A 19 5.17 -4.34 -6.36
N PHE A 20 4.55 -4.49 -5.18
CA PHE A 20 3.26 -3.84 -4.92
C PHE A 20 3.39 -2.32 -4.87
N GLY A 21 4.45 -1.81 -4.25
CA GLY A 21 4.74 -0.39 -4.12
C GLY A 21 4.77 0.33 -5.46
N ILE A 22 5.28 -0.31 -6.51
CA ILE A 22 5.32 0.22 -7.89
C ILE A 22 3.95 0.15 -8.59
N SER A 23 3.11 -0.84 -8.25
CA SER A 23 1.78 -0.96 -8.85
C SER A 23 0.87 0.23 -8.55
N TRP A 24 0.98 0.84 -7.35
CA TRP A 24 0.13 1.96 -6.95
C TRP A 24 0.44 3.26 -7.72
N PRO A 25 1.70 3.74 -7.86
CA PRO A 25 2.02 4.87 -8.74
C PRO A 25 1.54 4.67 -10.18
N ILE A 26 1.67 3.47 -10.73
CA ILE A 26 1.18 3.16 -12.09
C ILE A 26 -0.33 3.35 -12.16
N ASP A 27 -1.06 2.83 -11.16
CA ASP A 27 -2.51 2.93 -11.11
C ASP A 27 -2.99 4.38 -10.86
N ILE A 28 -2.33 5.12 -9.97
CA ILE A 28 -2.55 6.55 -9.73
C ILE A 28 -2.38 7.36 -11.02
N LEU A 29 -1.27 7.15 -11.74
CA LEU A 29 -1.00 7.84 -13.01
C LEU A 29 -2.09 7.55 -14.05
N LYS A 30 -2.57 6.30 -14.10
CA LYS A 30 -3.68 5.91 -14.96
C LYS A 30 -4.98 6.60 -14.55
N SER A 31 -5.31 6.61 -13.26
CA SER A 31 -6.49 7.30 -12.72
C SER A 31 -6.47 8.80 -13.00
N LEU A 32 -5.32 9.47 -12.86
CA LEU A 32 -5.17 10.90 -13.19
C LEU A 32 -5.36 11.20 -14.68
N ARG A 33 -4.93 10.29 -15.56
CA ARG A 33 -5.04 10.44 -17.02
C ARG A 33 -6.44 10.18 -17.54
N VAL A 34 -7.05 9.06 -17.13
CA VAL A 34 -8.35 8.61 -17.65
C VAL A 34 -9.51 9.29 -16.91
N ARG A 35 -9.30 9.69 -15.64
CA ARG A 35 -10.33 10.30 -14.77
C ARG A 35 -11.61 9.48 -14.66
N ARG A 36 -11.50 8.17 -14.86
CA ARG A 36 -12.59 7.21 -14.67
C ARG A 36 -12.26 6.18 -13.62
N THR A 37 -13.31 5.61 -13.02
CA THR A 37 -13.18 4.61 -11.96
C THR A 37 -13.56 3.18 -12.38
N GLU A 38 -14.01 3.02 -13.63
CA GLU A 38 -14.38 1.71 -14.20
C GLU A 38 -13.25 0.68 -14.07
N GLY A 39 -13.59 -0.50 -13.55
CA GLY A 39 -12.67 -1.60 -13.34
C GLY A 39 -11.84 -1.53 -12.05
N LYS A 40 -11.93 -0.46 -11.25
CA LYS A 40 -11.30 -0.39 -9.92
C LYS A 40 -12.29 -0.81 -8.83
N SER A 41 -11.79 -1.56 -7.84
CA SER A 41 -12.59 -2.06 -6.72
C SER A 41 -12.24 -1.34 -5.42
N LEU A 42 -13.14 -0.48 -4.93
CA LEU A 42 -12.97 0.22 -3.66
C LEU A 42 -12.81 -0.76 -2.49
N ALA A 43 -13.58 -1.85 -2.49
CA ALA A 43 -13.50 -2.89 -1.45
C ALA A 43 -12.11 -3.52 -1.39
N PHE A 44 -11.50 -3.80 -2.56
CA PHE A 44 -10.14 -4.32 -2.62
C PHE A 44 -9.12 -3.34 -2.03
N MET A 45 -9.21 -2.05 -2.38
CA MET A 45 -8.31 -1.01 -1.86
C MET A 45 -8.42 -0.86 -0.33
N VAL A 46 -9.63 -0.94 0.22
CA VAL A 46 -9.87 -0.91 1.67
C VAL A 46 -9.24 -2.14 2.36
N ILE A 47 -9.44 -3.34 1.81
CA ILE A 47 -8.85 -4.56 2.35
C ILE A 47 -7.32 -4.47 2.36
N VAL A 48 -6.72 -3.95 1.28
CA VAL A 48 -5.28 -3.76 1.18
C VAL A 48 -4.77 -2.72 2.19
N LEU A 49 -5.47 -1.59 2.38
CA LEU A 49 -5.12 -0.60 3.41
C LEU A 49 -5.12 -1.20 4.82
N ILE A 50 -6.13 -2.01 5.15
CA ILE A 50 -6.20 -2.72 6.43
C ILE A 50 -5.02 -3.68 6.55
N GLY A 51 -4.71 -4.43 5.49
CA GLY A 51 -3.55 -5.34 5.45
C GLY A 51 -2.23 -4.62 5.73
N TYR A 52 -1.98 -3.48 5.08
CA TYR A 52 -0.80 -2.67 5.35
C TYR A 52 -0.80 -2.10 6.79
N ALA A 53 -1.94 -1.61 7.30
CA ALA A 53 -2.04 -1.11 8.67
C ALA A 53 -1.72 -2.20 9.71
N LEU A 54 -2.22 -3.42 9.51
CA LEU A 54 -1.89 -4.57 10.36
C LEU A 54 -0.40 -4.92 10.28
N GLY A 55 0.19 -4.87 9.09
CA GLY A 55 1.63 -5.07 8.87
C GLY A 55 2.49 -4.04 9.60
N LEU A 56 2.16 -2.74 9.48
CA LEU A 56 2.83 -1.67 10.25
C LEU A 56 2.69 -1.90 11.75
N THR A 57 1.48 -2.22 12.21
CA THR A 57 1.20 -2.44 13.63
C THR A 57 2.07 -3.58 14.18
N SER A 58 2.16 -4.71 13.48
CA SER A 58 3.03 -5.82 13.85
C SER A 58 4.50 -5.39 14.00
N LYS A 59 5.02 -4.58 13.06
CA LYS A 59 6.39 -4.07 13.12
C LYS A 59 6.60 -3.08 14.28
N PHE A 60 5.63 -2.19 14.55
CA PHE A 60 5.71 -1.29 15.71
C PHE A 60 5.65 -2.03 17.05
N PHE A 61 4.84 -3.07 17.17
CA PHE A 61 4.82 -3.93 18.36
C PHE A 61 6.17 -4.63 18.57
N LYS A 62 6.80 -5.14 17.51
CA LYS A 62 8.17 -5.67 17.58
C LYS A 62 9.20 -4.62 17.99
N ALA A 63 9.14 -3.42 17.41
CA ALA A 63 10.07 -2.32 17.73
C ALA A 63 9.91 -1.81 19.17
N GLY A 64 8.70 -1.82 19.72
CA GLY A 64 8.45 -1.51 21.13
C GLY A 64 9.05 -2.53 22.11
N TRP A 65 9.25 -3.78 21.67
CA TRP A 65 9.84 -4.85 22.47
C TRP A 65 11.36 -5.00 22.29
N SER A 66 11.91 -4.47 21.19
CA SER A 66 13.35 -4.40 20.91
C SER A 66 13.69 -3.05 20.28
N PRO A 67 14.23 -2.08 21.04
CA PRO A 67 14.58 -0.77 20.50
C PRO A 67 15.81 -0.91 19.60
N GLY A 68 15.55 -1.00 18.30
CA GLY A 68 16.55 -1.12 17.24
C GLY A 68 16.06 -0.50 15.93
N ARG A 69 17.01 -0.19 15.05
CA ARG A 69 16.87 0.53 13.76
C ARG A 69 15.55 0.22 13.04
N LEU A 70 14.82 1.27 12.62
CA LEU A 70 13.68 1.15 11.70
C LEU A 70 14.07 0.29 10.48
N GLU A 71 13.40 -0.84 10.30
CA GLU A 71 13.64 -1.74 9.19
C GLU A 71 13.19 -1.07 7.88
N VAL A 72 13.96 -1.31 6.81
CA VAL A 72 13.61 -0.85 5.45
C VAL A 72 12.21 -1.34 5.06
N VAL A 73 11.87 -2.58 5.47
CA VAL A 73 10.57 -3.20 5.27
C VAL A 73 9.43 -2.38 5.88
N THR A 74 9.59 -1.87 7.12
CA THR A 74 8.58 -1.02 7.77
C THR A 74 8.32 0.26 6.97
N THR A 75 9.38 0.85 6.42
CA THR A 75 9.26 2.06 5.56
C THR A 75 8.51 1.72 4.26
N LEU A 76 8.79 0.58 3.64
CA LEU A 76 8.09 0.11 2.43
C LEU A 76 6.60 -0.14 2.70
N TYR A 77 6.25 -0.70 3.85
CA TYR A 77 4.87 -0.85 4.31
C TYR A 77 4.16 0.50 4.42
N ALA A 78 4.79 1.48 5.06
CA ALA A 78 4.22 2.82 5.22
C ALA A 78 4.03 3.54 3.88
N LEU A 79 5.00 3.42 2.97
CA LEU A 79 4.90 3.98 1.62
C LEU A 79 3.75 3.36 0.83
N ASN A 80 3.62 2.03 0.87
CA ASN A 80 2.50 1.34 0.23
C ASN A 80 1.15 1.81 0.79
N PHE A 81 1.02 1.92 2.12
CA PHE A 81 -0.18 2.44 2.76
C PHE A 81 -0.55 3.84 2.24
N ILE A 82 0.43 4.74 2.17
CA ILE A 82 0.23 6.10 1.66
C ILE A 82 -0.20 6.08 0.19
N PHE A 83 0.44 5.29 -0.67
CA PHE A 83 0.07 5.23 -2.08
C PHE A 83 -1.34 4.69 -2.29
N VAL A 84 -1.74 3.62 -1.60
CA VAL A 84 -3.11 3.11 -1.69
C VAL A 84 -4.11 4.15 -1.18
N ALA A 85 -3.79 4.86 -0.10
CA ALA A 85 -4.66 5.91 0.43
C ALA A 85 -4.85 7.07 -0.58
N ILE A 86 -3.78 7.49 -1.26
CA ILE A 86 -3.85 8.50 -2.32
C ILE A 86 -4.71 7.99 -3.48
N ASP A 87 -4.48 6.76 -3.94
CA ASP A 87 -5.24 6.18 -5.05
C ASP A 87 -6.73 6.03 -4.70
N MET A 88 -7.04 5.65 -3.45
CA MET A 88 -8.41 5.57 -2.95
C MET A 88 -9.06 6.95 -2.91
N ALA A 89 -8.33 7.99 -2.48
CA ALA A 89 -8.85 9.36 -2.48
C ALA A 89 -9.15 9.85 -3.91
N LEU A 90 -8.29 9.51 -4.88
CA LEU A 90 -8.53 9.78 -6.29
C LEU A 90 -9.75 9.03 -6.83
N TYR A 91 -9.91 7.75 -6.47
CA TYR A 91 -11.08 6.96 -6.82
C TYR A 91 -12.37 7.65 -6.33
N VAL A 92 -12.44 8.04 -5.05
CA VAL A 92 -13.61 8.71 -4.50
C VAL A 92 -13.88 10.04 -5.21
N ARG A 93 -12.83 10.80 -5.56
CA ARG A 93 -12.98 12.07 -6.28
C ARG A 93 -13.55 11.88 -7.69
N PHE A 94 -13.04 10.92 -8.46
CA PHE A 94 -13.50 10.69 -9.82
C PHE A 94 -14.86 10.00 -9.87
N SER A 95 -15.15 9.08 -8.94
CA SER A 95 -16.46 8.44 -8.83
C SER A 95 -17.57 9.47 -8.58
N ARG A 96 -17.31 10.50 -7.77
CA ARG A 96 -18.25 11.61 -7.57
C ARG A 96 -18.44 12.47 -8.81
N ALA A 97 -17.39 12.68 -9.62
CA ALA A 97 -17.50 13.44 -10.86
C ALA A 97 -18.33 12.69 -11.93
N GLU A 98 -18.13 11.37 -12.04
CA GLU A 98 -18.90 10.50 -12.95
C GLU A 98 -20.40 10.48 -12.61
N GLN A 99 -20.77 10.56 -11.34
CA GLN A 99 -22.18 10.62 -10.93
C GLN A 99 -22.86 11.96 -11.24
N VAL A 100 -22.10 13.04 -11.40
CA VAL A 100 -22.61 14.40 -11.64
C VAL A 100 -22.75 14.70 -13.13
N GLU A 101 -21.95 14.07 -13.99
CA GLU A 101 -22.12 14.06 -15.44
C GLU A 101 -22.64 12.69 -15.92
N PRO A 102 -23.95 12.39 -15.76
CA PRO A 102 -24.53 11.30 -16.52
C PRO A 102 -24.46 11.70 -18.01
N GLY A 103 -23.64 10.97 -18.77
CA GLY A 103 -23.58 11.12 -20.22
C GLY A 103 -24.91 10.88 -20.90
#